data_AF-A0A7J9H7A8-F1
#
_entry.id   AF-A0A7J9H7A8-F1
#
_cell.length_a   1.000
_cell.length_b   1.000
_cell.length_c   1.000
_cell.angle_alpha   90.00
_cell.angle_beta   90.00
_cell.angle_gamma   90.00
#
_symmetry.space_group_name_H-M   'P 1'
#
loop_
_entity.id
_entity.type
_entity.pdbx_description
1 polymer ?
#
loop_
_entity_poly.entity_id
_entity_poly.type
_entity_poly.pdbx_seq_one_letter_code
_entity_poly.pdbx_strand_id
1 'polypeptide(L)'
;VHALTRANYLASPPLVVAYALAGTVDIDFDKEPIGTGKDGKSVYFNDIWPSTEEVAEAVQSSVLPNMFKSTYEAITKGNPMWNQLSVPSSTMYSWDPKSTYIHEPPYFKNMTMEPPGAHGVKDAYCLLNFGDSITTDHISPAGSIHKDSPAAKFLLDRGVERKDFNSYGSRRGNDEVMARGTFANIRLVNKLLNGEVGPKTIHVPTGEKLYVFDAAMRYKDAGHDTIVLAGAEYGSGSSRDWAAKGPMLLGVKAVIAKSFERIHRSNLVGMGIIPLCFKSGEDADTLGLTGHERYTIDLPRKIDEIRPGQDVTVTTDNGKSFTCTVRFDTEVELAYFNNGGILPYVIRNLIRQ
;
A
#
# COMPACT_ATOMS: atom_id res chain seq x y z
N VAL A 1 7.35 -15.10 6.78
CA VAL A 1 6.08 -14.79 7.48
C VAL A 1 4.95 -15.47 6.72
N HIS A 2 4.04 -16.17 7.40
CA HIS A 2 2.99 -16.98 6.78
C HIS A 2 1.64 -16.75 7.45
N ALA A 3 0.52 -17.03 6.75
CA ALA A 3 -0.82 -16.81 7.30
C ALA A 3 -1.11 -17.67 8.54
N LEU A 4 -0.45 -18.83 8.65
CA LEU A 4 -0.58 -19.77 9.77
C LEU A 4 0.35 -19.44 10.95
N THR A 5 1.25 -18.45 10.84
CA THR A 5 2.16 -18.08 11.94
C THR A 5 1.71 -16.80 12.64
N ARG A 6 1.31 -16.93 13.92
CA ARG A 6 0.87 -15.80 14.75
C ARG A 6 2.02 -14.93 15.23
N ALA A 7 3.16 -15.54 15.57
CA ALA A 7 4.37 -14.84 15.98
C ALA A 7 5.44 -14.96 14.89
N ASN A 8 6.16 -13.87 14.63
CA ASN A 8 7.25 -13.83 13.66
C ASN A 8 8.34 -12.92 14.23
N TYR A 9 9.58 -13.41 14.28
CA TYR A 9 10.71 -12.71 14.89
C TYR A 9 11.74 -12.39 13.79
N LEU A 10 12.30 -11.18 13.85
CA LEU A 10 13.47 -10.82 13.04
C LEU A 10 14.72 -11.26 13.78
N ALA A 11 15.59 -11.98 13.08
CA ALA A 11 16.80 -12.57 13.63
C ALA A 11 17.92 -12.57 12.59
N SER A 12 19.17 -12.65 13.03
CA SER A 12 20.31 -12.83 12.12
C SER A 12 20.23 -14.19 11.43
N PRO A 13 20.78 -14.36 10.21
CA PRO A 13 20.76 -15.64 9.51
C PRO A 13 21.21 -16.86 10.35
N PRO A 14 22.32 -16.82 11.11
CA PRO A 14 22.71 -17.97 11.93
C PRO A 14 21.72 -18.27 13.08
N LEU A 15 21.05 -17.24 13.62
CA LEU A 15 20.05 -17.44 14.66
C LEU A 15 18.75 -18.06 14.12
N VAL A 16 18.41 -17.80 12.84
CA VAL A 16 17.33 -18.54 12.15
C VAL A 16 17.63 -20.03 12.10
N VAL A 17 18.88 -20.40 11.79
CA VAL A 17 19.32 -21.81 11.80
C VAL A 17 19.26 -22.39 13.21
N ALA A 18 19.74 -21.67 14.23
CA ALA A 18 19.72 -22.12 15.62
C ALA A 18 18.28 -22.41 16.11
N TYR A 19 17.34 -21.49 15.89
CA TYR A 19 15.94 -21.73 16.25
C TYR A 19 15.29 -22.85 15.41
N ALA A 20 15.69 -23.03 14.16
CA ALA A 20 15.22 -24.14 13.34
C ALA A 20 15.71 -25.50 13.86
N LEU A 21 16.94 -25.57 14.36
CA LEU A 21 17.50 -26.75 15.01
C LEU A 21 16.81 -27.04 16.34
N ALA A 22 16.59 -26.01 17.17
CA ALA A 22 15.89 -26.14 18.44
C ALA A 22 14.39 -26.48 18.26
N GLY A 23 13.80 -26.12 17.11
CA GLY A 23 12.39 -26.36 16.81
C GLY A 23 11.41 -25.47 17.59
N THR A 24 11.90 -24.55 18.42
CA THR A 24 11.12 -23.62 19.22
C THR A 24 11.87 -22.30 19.41
N VAL A 25 11.14 -21.21 19.59
CA VAL A 25 11.70 -19.92 20.05
C VAL A 25 11.66 -19.78 21.57
N ASP A 26 10.93 -20.67 22.25
CA ASP A 26 10.84 -20.76 23.71
C ASP A 26 11.94 -21.69 24.21
N ILE A 27 13.18 -21.20 24.20
CA ILE A 27 14.38 -21.91 24.63
C ILE A 27 15.36 -20.93 25.29
N ASP A 28 15.93 -21.32 26.42
CA ASP A 28 17.06 -20.64 27.06
C ASP A 28 18.39 -21.21 26.54
N PHE A 29 18.97 -20.60 25.52
CA PHE A 29 20.22 -21.07 24.89
C PHE A 29 21.42 -21.15 25.84
N ASP A 30 21.38 -20.48 26.99
CA ASP A 30 22.46 -20.53 27.99
C ASP A 30 22.38 -21.78 28.88
N LYS A 31 21.20 -22.40 28.98
CA LYS A 31 20.93 -23.51 29.92
C LYS A 31 20.46 -24.79 29.25
N GLU A 32 19.81 -24.67 28.11
CA GLU A 32 19.18 -25.77 27.40
C GLU A 32 19.98 -26.16 26.15
N PRO A 33 20.19 -27.47 25.91
CA PRO A 33 20.84 -27.92 24.68
C PRO A 33 19.92 -27.78 23.47
N ILE A 34 20.50 -27.48 22.31
CA ILE A 34 19.79 -27.39 21.02
C ILE A 34 19.42 -28.78 20.49
N GLY A 35 20.20 -29.79 20.86
CA GLY A 35 19.93 -31.17 20.48
C GLY A 35 20.94 -32.14 21.06
N THR A 36 20.88 -33.37 20.58
CA THR A 36 21.78 -34.45 20.97
C THR A 36 22.66 -34.85 19.79
N GLY A 37 23.97 -34.87 20.01
CA GLY A 37 24.95 -35.32 19.04
C GLY A 37 24.86 -36.82 18.75
N LYS A 38 25.52 -37.27 17.69
CA LYS A 38 25.56 -38.70 17.32
C LYS A 38 26.23 -39.58 18.37
N ASP A 39 27.07 -38.98 19.22
CA ASP A 39 27.74 -39.63 20.35
C ASP A 39 26.87 -39.66 21.62
N GLY A 40 25.62 -39.18 21.54
CA GLY A 40 24.68 -39.13 22.65
C GLY A 40 24.88 -37.95 23.60
N LYS A 41 25.82 -37.04 23.31
CA LYS A 41 26.07 -35.86 24.16
C LYS A 41 25.12 -34.72 23.81
N SER A 42 24.76 -33.93 24.82
CA SER A 42 24.07 -32.67 24.63
C SER A 42 24.94 -31.67 23.86
N VAL A 43 24.37 -31.01 22.86
CA VAL A 43 25.01 -29.95 22.08
C VAL A 43 24.32 -28.63 22.41
N TYR A 44 25.09 -27.66 22.86
CA TYR A 44 24.63 -26.32 23.23
C TYR A 44 24.83 -25.32 22.11
N PHE A 45 24.20 -24.15 22.22
CA PHE A 45 24.34 -23.07 21.26
C PHE A 45 25.80 -22.65 21.03
N ASN A 46 26.56 -22.51 22.12
CA ASN A 46 27.96 -22.10 22.06
C ASN A 46 28.88 -23.16 21.43
N ASP A 47 28.46 -24.43 21.34
CA ASP A 47 29.25 -25.49 20.72
C ASP A 47 29.24 -25.40 19.19
N ILE A 48 28.24 -24.71 18.61
CA ILE A 48 28.03 -24.63 17.15
C ILE A 48 28.08 -23.20 16.61
N TRP A 49 28.14 -22.20 17.49
CA TRP A 49 28.17 -20.81 17.08
C TRP A 49 29.58 -20.41 16.61
N PRO A 50 29.73 -19.96 15.36
CA PRO A 50 31.06 -19.65 14.83
C PRO A 50 31.61 -18.37 15.48
N SER A 51 32.91 -18.33 15.70
CA SER A 51 33.60 -17.12 16.15
C SER A 51 33.67 -16.08 15.02
N THR A 52 33.97 -14.82 15.40
CA THR A 52 34.14 -13.74 14.41
C THR A 52 35.32 -14.04 13.49
N GLU A 53 36.38 -14.62 14.05
CA GLU A 53 37.61 -14.98 13.36
C GLU A 53 37.37 -16.10 12.34
N GLU A 54 36.63 -17.15 12.71
CA GLU A 54 36.27 -18.25 11.82
C GLU A 54 35.44 -17.77 10.62
N VAL A 55 34.49 -16.86 10.86
CA VAL A 55 33.69 -16.24 9.79
C VAL A 55 34.57 -15.39 8.87
N ALA A 56 35.48 -14.58 9.44
CA ALA A 56 36.37 -13.73 8.66
C ALA A 56 37.32 -14.55 7.76
N GLU A 57 37.89 -15.63 8.28
CA GLU A 57 38.75 -16.54 7.53
C GLU A 57 38.00 -17.25 6.40
N ALA A 58 36.78 -17.72 6.67
CA ALA A 58 35.92 -18.32 5.65
C ALA A 58 35.57 -17.32 4.54
N VAL A 59 35.24 -16.07 4.88
CA VAL A 59 34.96 -15.01 3.89
C VAL A 59 36.21 -14.70 3.06
N GLN A 60 37.36 -14.52 3.69
CA GLN A 60 38.60 -14.18 2.98
C GLN A 60 39.04 -15.28 2.00
N SER A 61 38.87 -16.54 2.38
CA SER A 61 39.24 -17.69 1.55
C SER A 61 38.23 -17.98 0.44
N SER A 62 36.95 -17.65 0.63
CA SER A 62 35.86 -18.12 -0.23
C SER A 62 35.18 -17.04 -1.07
N VAL A 63 35.24 -15.76 -0.69
CA VAL A 63 34.56 -14.66 -1.41
C VAL A 63 35.55 -13.94 -2.32
N LEU A 64 35.77 -14.51 -3.51
CA LEU A 64 36.83 -14.09 -4.41
C LEU A 64 36.36 -13.10 -5.51
N PRO A 65 37.21 -12.15 -5.96
CA PRO A 65 36.87 -11.20 -7.03
C PRO A 65 36.34 -11.84 -8.32
N ASN A 66 36.85 -13.02 -8.68
CA ASN A 66 36.41 -13.74 -9.88
C ASN A 66 34.95 -14.23 -9.81
N MET A 67 34.41 -14.47 -8.61
CA MET A 67 32.99 -14.82 -8.44
C MET A 67 32.09 -13.64 -8.81
N PHE A 68 32.48 -12.42 -8.43
CA PHE A 68 31.77 -11.21 -8.82
C PHE A 68 31.86 -11.02 -10.34
N LYS A 69 33.07 -11.07 -10.91
CA LYS A 69 33.27 -10.88 -12.34
C LYS A 69 32.44 -11.85 -13.18
N SER A 70 32.49 -13.14 -12.86
CA SER A 70 31.73 -14.18 -13.57
C SER A 70 30.21 -14.00 -13.42
N THR A 71 29.72 -13.61 -12.24
CA THR A 71 28.30 -13.32 -12.03
C THR A 71 27.84 -12.14 -12.90
N TYR A 72 28.58 -11.03 -12.90
CA TYR A 72 28.22 -9.83 -13.68
C TYR A 72 28.35 -10.03 -15.20
N GLU A 73 29.32 -10.83 -15.66
CA GLU A 73 29.43 -11.21 -17.07
C GLU A 73 28.27 -12.10 -17.55
N ALA A 74 27.63 -12.85 -16.64
CA ALA A 74 26.50 -13.70 -16.97
C ALA A 74 25.15 -12.97 -16.95
N ILE A 75 25.00 -11.90 -16.14
CA ILE A 75 23.73 -11.17 -16.00
C ILE A 75 23.19 -10.66 -17.34
N THR A 76 24.06 -10.18 -18.24
CA THR A 76 23.64 -9.64 -19.55
C THR A 76 23.27 -10.71 -20.56
N LYS A 77 23.66 -11.97 -20.34
CA LYS A 77 23.38 -13.08 -21.26
C LYS A 77 21.96 -13.63 -21.10
N GLY A 78 21.32 -13.39 -19.95
CA GLY A 78 20.03 -13.98 -19.61
C GLY A 78 20.09 -15.52 -19.56
N ASN A 79 18.92 -16.15 -19.46
CA ASN A 79 18.79 -17.60 -19.62
C ASN A 79 18.05 -17.93 -20.94
N PRO A 80 18.11 -19.18 -21.44
CA PRO A 80 17.46 -19.53 -22.70
C PRO A 80 15.97 -19.22 -22.77
N MET A 81 15.24 -19.39 -21.65
CA MET A 81 13.80 -19.09 -21.59
C MET A 81 13.53 -17.59 -21.72
N TRP A 82 14.34 -16.74 -21.08
CA TRP A 82 14.26 -15.29 -21.21
C TRP A 82 14.57 -14.83 -22.65
N ASN A 83 15.62 -15.38 -23.26
CA ASN A 83 16.07 -14.99 -24.60
C ASN A 83 15.10 -15.42 -25.71
N GLN A 84 14.24 -16.41 -25.44
CA GLN A 84 13.21 -16.89 -26.38
C GLN A 84 11.93 -16.05 -26.34
N LEU A 85 11.77 -15.14 -25.37
CA LEU A 85 10.61 -14.27 -25.31
C LEU A 85 10.56 -13.36 -26.55
N SER A 86 9.47 -13.47 -27.30
CA SER A 86 9.22 -12.60 -28.45
C SER A 86 8.70 -11.25 -27.97
N VAL A 87 9.34 -10.17 -28.41
CA VAL A 87 8.92 -8.79 -28.10
C VAL A 87 8.52 -8.08 -29.39
N PRO A 88 7.39 -7.36 -29.42
CA PRO A 88 7.03 -6.52 -30.56
C PRO A 88 8.07 -5.40 -30.76
N SER A 89 8.34 -5.03 -32.02
CA SER A 89 9.23 -3.90 -32.35
C SER A 89 8.56 -2.52 -32.23
N SER A 90 7.29 -2.48 -31.80
CA SER A 90 6.52 -1.24 -31.66
C SER A 90 7.00 -0.40 -30.48
N THR A 91 7.05 0.92 -30.67
CA THR A 91 7.33 1.88 -29.59
C THR A 91 6.10 2.15 -28.71
N MET A 92 4.89 1.98 -29.26
CA MET A 92 3.63 2.04 -28.51
C MET A 92 3.19 0.64 -28.11
N TYR A 93 2.87 0.47 -26.82
CA TYR A 93 2.40 -0.81 -26.29
C TYR A 93 1.03 -1.17 -26.90
N SER A 94 0.93 -2.37 -27.47
CA SER A 94 -0.32 -2.87 -28.03
C SER A 94 -1.15 -3.53 -26.94
N TRP A 95 -2.08 -2.78 -26.34
CA TRP A 95 -2.95 -3.28 -25.28
C TRP A 95 -3.82 -4.44 -25.77
N ASP A 96 -3.72 -5.59 -25.08
CA ASP A 96 -4.63 -6.72 -25.32
C ASP A 96 -5.83 -6.64 -24.37
N PRO A 97 -7.06 -6.40 -24.87
CA PRO A 97 -8.25 -6.29 -24.02
C PRO A 97 -8.61 -7.60 -23.29
N LYS A 98 -8.06 -8.74 -23.72
CA LYS A 98 -8.25 -10.04 -23.04
C LYS A 98 -7.23 -10.28 -21.94
N SER A 99 -6.17 -9.47 -21.86
CA SER A 99 -5.14 -9.63 -20.85
C SER A 99 -5.68 -9.39 -19.44
N THR A 100 -5.42 -10.33 -18.54
CA THR A 100 -5.71 -10.20 -17.11
C THR A 100 -4.49 -9.78 -16.29
N TYR A 101 -3.36 -9.49 -16.95
CA TYR A 101 -2.10 -9.08 -16.31
C TYR A 101 -1.72 -7.64 -16.62
N ILE A 102 -1.92 -7.19 -17.86
CA ILE A 102 -1.58 -5.84 -18.32
C ILE A 102 -2.84 -5.22 -18.91
N HIS A 103 -3.33 -4.14 -18.31
CA HIS A 103 -4.52 -3.39 -18.75
C HIS A 103 -4.16 -1.92 -18.89
N GLU A 104 -4.80 -1.22 -19.83
CA GLU A 104 -4.59 0.21 -20.04
C GLU A 104 -5.23 1.00 -18.88
N PRO A 105 -4.42 1.65 -18.02
CA PRO A 105 -4.99 2.27 -16.84
C PRO A 105 -5.68 3.59 -17.17
N PRO A 106 -6.74 3.98 -16.43
CA PRO A 106 -7.54 5.16 -16.73
C PRO A 106 -6.89 6.48 -16.28
N TYR A 107 -5.63 6.49 -15.86
CA TYR A 107 -4.97 7.64 -15.23
C TYR A 107 -4.95 8.90 -16.09
N PHE A 108 -4.95 8.74 -17.41
CA PHE A 108 -4.91 9.84 -18.38
C PHE A 108 -6.23 10.01 -19.15
N LYS A 109 -7.26 9.24 -18.78
CA LYS A 109 -8.57 9.33 -19.44
C LYS A 109 -9.13 10.73 -19.24
N ASN A 110 -9.49 11.39 -20.33
CA ASN A 110 -9.98 12.78 -20.37
C ASN A 110 -8.96 13.85 -19.91
N MET A 111 -7.66 13.54 -19.91
CA MET A 111 -6.63 14.52 -19.57
C MET A 111 -6.55 15.62 -20.63
N THR A 112 -6.55 16.87 -20.17
CA THR A 112 -6.34 18.08 -20.99
C THR A 112 -4.94 18.66 -20.80
N MET A 113 -4.48 19.46 -21.77
CA MET A 113 -3.21 20.18 -21.69
C MET A 113 -3.21 21.24 -20.59
N GLU A 114 -4.35 21.89 -20.35
CA GLU A 114 -4.50 22.78 -19.20
C GLU A 114 -4.72 21.98 -17.90
N PRO A 115 -4.01 22.32 -16.81
CA PRO A 115 -4.25 21.72 -15.51
C PRO A 115 -5.69 21.93 -15.04
N PRO A 116 -6.34 20.93 -14.40
CA PRO A 116 -7.70 21.06 -13.89
C PRO A 116 -7.82 22.07 -12.73
N GLY A 117 -6.70 22.43 -12.08
CA GLY A 117 -6.71 23.28 -10.90
C GLY A 117 -6.78 22.50 -9.60
N ALA A 118 -6.74 23.23 -8.49
CA ALA A 118 -7.08 22.68 -7.17
C ALA A 118 -8.56 22.24 -7.15
N HIS A 119 -8.84 21.10 -6.54
CA HIS A 119 -10.21 20.62 -6.33
C HIS A 119 -10.57 20.68 -4.85
N GLY A 120 -11.84 21.02 -4.57
CA GLY A 120 -12.39 20.98 -3.22
C GLY A 120 -12.94 19.60 -2.87
N VAL A 121 -13.31 19.43 -1.60
CA VAL A 121 -14.04 18.26 -1.09
C VAL A 121 -15.25 18.77 -0.33
N LYS A 122 -16.45 18.42 -0.78
CA LYS A 122 -17.71 18.89 -0.19
C LYS A 122 -18.65 17.73 0.05
N ASP A 123 -19.25 17.69 1.25
CA ASP A 123 -20.25 16.70 1.65
C ASP A 123 -19.80 15.24 1.41
N ALA A 124 -18.50 14.96 1.57
CA ALA A 124 -17.91 13.65 1.29
C ALA A 124 -18.21 12.64 2.39
N TYR A 125 -18.47 11.39 2.02
CA TYR A 125 -18.68 10.31 2.98
C TYR A 125 -17.36 9.72 3.49
N CYS A 126 -17.35 9.20 4.72
CA CYS A 126 -16.23 8.38 5.18
C CYS A 126 -16.33 6.97 4.57
N LEU A 127 -15.40 6.61 3.70
CA LEU A 127 -15.32 5.24 3.17
C LEU A 127 -14.79 4.27 4.23
N LEU A 128 -13.83 4.72 5.03
CA LEU A 128 -13.09 3.90 6.01
C LEU A 128 -12.68 4.75 7.21
N ASN A 129 -12.81 4.20 8.41
CA ASN A 129 -12.33 4.81 9.65
C ASN A 129 -11.37 3.85 10.35
N PHE A 130 -10.10 4.21 10.47
CA PHE A 130 -9.05 3.35 10.98
C PHE A 130 -8.48 3.82 12.33
N GLY A 131 -7.85 2.87 13.04
CA GLY A 131 -6.93 3.17 14.13
C GLY A 131 -5.51 3.46 13.63
N ASP A 132 -4.54 3.25 14.51
CA ASP A 132 -3.12 3.50 14.26
C ASP A 132 -2.44 2.42 13.39
N SER A 133 -1.29 2.76 12.82
CA SER A 133 -0.33 1.88 12.16
C SER A 133 -0.90 1.02 11.03
N ILE A 134 -1.83 1.59 10.23
CA ILE A 134 -2.29 0.99 8.99
C ILE A 134 -1.15 0.93 7.97
N THR A 135 -0.56 -0.24 7.80
CA THR A 135 0.51 -0.46 6.81
C THR A 135 0.01 -0.41 5.35
N THR A 136 0.93 -0.18 4.41
CA THR A 136 0.63 -0.27 2.96
C THR A 136 0.21 -1.68 2.50
N ASP A 137 0.46 -2.73 3.30
CA ASP A 137 -0.06 -4.08 3.02
C ASP A 137 -1.55 -4.22 3.38
N HIS A 138 -2.04 -3.45 4.36
CA HIS A 138 -3.48 -3.32 4.59
C HIS A 138 -4.17 -2.56 3.46
N ILE A 139 -3.55 -1.49 2.97
CA ILE A 139 -4.10 -0.63 1.90
C ILE A 139 -4.05 -1.34 0.54
N SER A 140 -2.93 -1.99 0.21
CA SER A 140 -2.70 -2.67 -1.06
C SER A 140 -1.98 -4.01 -0.82
N PRO A 141 -2.70 -5.07 -0.42
CA PRO A 141 -2.12 -6.39 -0.21
C PRO A 141 -1.40 -6.90 -1.47
N ALA A 142 -0.30 -7.65 -1.30
CA ALA A 142 0.46 -8.22 -2.42
C ALA A 142 0.36 -9.75 -2.50
N GLY A 143 -0.18 -10.40 -1.46
CA GLY A 143 -0.29 -11.85 -1.37
C GLY A 143 -1.43 -12.45 -2.19
N SER A 144 -1.88 -13.62 -1.78
CA SER A 144 -2.93 -14.39 -2.46
C SER A 144 -4.27 -13.65 -2.51
N ILE A 145 -5.01 -13.86 -3.60
CA ILE A 145 -6.36 -13.31 -3.79
C ILE A 145 -7.38 -14.24 -3.10
N HIS A 146 -8.13 -13.71 -2.14
CA HIS A 146 -9.16 -14.49 -1.43
C HIS A 146 -10.30 -14.87 -2.38
N LYS A 147 -10.79 -16.12 -2.31
CA LYS A 147 -11.77 -16.69 -3.26
C LYS A 147 -13.10 -15.91 -3.36
N ASP A 148 -13.50 -15.28 -2.26
CA ASP A 148 -14.78 -14.55 -2.16
C ASP A 148 -14.59 -13.03 -2.37
N SER A 149 -13.40 -12.57 -2.78
CA SER A 149 -13.13 -11.13 -2.95
C SER A 149 -13.71 -10.59 -4.27
N PRO A 150 -13.93 -9.27 -4.37
CA PRO A 150 -14.29 -8.62 -5.64
C PRO A 150 -13.31 -8.93 -6.78
N ALA A 151 -12.00 -9.01 -6.48
CA ALA A 151 -10.98 -9.35 -7.47
C ALA A 151 -11.10 -10.79 -7.98
N ALA A 152 -11.42 -11.74 -7.09
CA ALA A 152 -11.67 -13.12 -7.49
C ALA A 152 -12.89 -13.23 -8.40
N LYS A 153 -13.99 -12.54 -8.07
CA LYS A 153 -15.18 -12.48 -8.93
C LYS A 153 -14.84 -11.96 -10.33
N PHE A 154 -14.10 -10.84 -10.41
CA PHE A 154 -13.66 -10.29 -11.69
C PHE A 154 -12.80 -11.26 -12.52
N LEU A 155 -11.87 -11.98 -11.88
CA LEU A 155 -11.02 -12.96 -12.56
C LEU A 155 -11.82 -14.17 -13.07
N LEU A 156 -12.78 -14.66 -12.28
CA LEU A 156 -13.69 -15.75 -12.69
C LEU A 156 -14.57 -15.34 -13.87
N ASP A 157 -15.12 -14.11 -13.83
CA ASP A 157 -15.94 -13.56 -14.93
C ASP A 157 -15.14 -13.43 -16.24
N ARG A 158 -13.80 -13.32 -16.15
CA ARG A 158 -12.85 -13.32 -17.29
C ARG A 158 -12.30 -14.71 -17.64
N GLY A 159 -12.84 -15.77 -17.04
CA GLY A 159 -12.45 -17.17 -17.32
C GLY A 159 -11.13 -17.62 -16.70
N VAL A 160 -10.59 -16.90 -15.71
CA VAL A 160 -9.38 -17.30 -14.99
C VAL A 160 -9.74 -18.28 -13.89
N GLU A 161 -9.15 -19.48 -13.91
CA GLU A 161 -9.37 -20.48 -12.87
C GLU A 161 -8.69 -20.08 -11.55
N ARG A 162 -9.21 -20.57 -10.42
CA ARG A 162 -8.71 -20.22 -9.08
C ARG A 162 -7.22 -20.52 -8.88
N LYS A 163 -6.71 -21.61 -9.47
CA LYS A 163 -5.28 -21.98 -9.40
C LYS A 163 -4.38 -20.93 -10.10
N ASP A 164 -4.95 -20.20 -11.06
CA ASP A 164 -4.26 -19.22 -11.90
C ASP A 164 -4.50 -17.76 -11.46
N PHE A 165 -5.20 -17.54 -10.34
CA PHE A 165 -5.36 -16.19 -9.76
C PHE A 165 -4.01 -15.53 -9.49
N ASN A 166 -3.00 -16.34 -9.14
CA ASN A 166 -1.69 -15.87 -8.72
C ASN A 166 -1.82 -14.95 -7.49
N SER A 167 -1.01 -13.90 -7.38
CA SER A 167 -1.01 -12.94 -6.27
C SER A 167 -1.40 -11.55 -6.72
N TYR A 168 -1.89 -10.70 -5.81
CA TYR A 168 -2.09 -9.27 -6.13
C TYR A 168 -0.79 -8.62 -6.63
N GLY A 169 0.37 -9.00 -6.09
CA GLY A 169 1.68 -8.52 -6.56
C GLY A 169 1.92 -8.81 -8.05
N SER A 170 1.53 -9.99 -8.53
CA SER A 170 1.64 -10.36 -9.94
C SER A 170 0.66 -9.64 -10.86
N ARG A 171 -0.44 -9.08 -10.30
CA ARG A 171 -1.51 -8.41 -11.04
C ARG A 171 -1.37 -6.89 -11.08
N ARG A 172 -0.23 -6.35 -10.64
CA ARG A 172 0.03 -4.89 -10.55
C ARG A 172 -0.06 -4.12 -11.88
N GLY A 173 0.07 -4.82 -13.01
CA GLY A 173 -0.13 -4.23 -14.34
C GLY A 173 -1.60 -4.11 -14.76
N ASN A 174 -2.55 -4.60 -13.95
CA ASN A 174 -3.98 -4.56 -14.22
C ASN A 174 -4.69 -3.77 -13.11
N ASP A 175 -5.12 -2.54 -13.43
CA ASP A 175 -5.79 -1.67 -12.48
C ASP A 175 -7.17 -2.17 -12.05
N GLU A 176 -7.88 -2.90 -12.91
CA GLU A 176 -9.19 -3.48 -12.58
C GLU A 176 -9.07 -4.47 -11.41
N VAL A 177 -8.01 -5.29 -11.39
CA VAL A 177 -7.73 -6.22 -10.30
C VAL A 177 -7.23 -5.47 -9.06
N MET A 178 -6.31 -4.52 -9.23
CA MET A 178 -5.68 -3.84 -8.11
C MET A 178 -6.62 -2.87 -7.39
N ALA A 179 -7.53 -2.18 -8.11
CA ALA A 179 -8.60 -1.40 -7.49
C ALA A 179 -9.49 -2.28 -6.61
N ARG A 180 -9.87 -3.48 -7.10
CA ARG A 180 -10.63 -4.49 -6.33
C ARG A 180 -9.84 -5.08 -5.16
N GLY A 181 -8.52 -5.09 -5.25
CA GLY A 181 -7.60 -5.49 -4.19
C GLY A 181 -7.32 -4.40 -3.15
N THR A 182 -7.73 -3.16 -3.40
CA THR A 182 -7.47 -2.04 -2.49
C THR A 182 -8.32 -2.19 -1.24
N PHE A 183 -7.69 -2.11 -0.07
CA PHE A 183 -8.25 -2.43 1.24
C PHE A 183 -8.84 -3.85 1.34
N ALA A 184 -8.37 -4.78 0.50
CA ALA A 184 -8.84 -6.16 0.48
C ALA A 184 -8.09 -7.09 1.47
N ASN A 185 -7.29 -6.52 2.37
CA ASN A 185 -6.56 -7.30 3.36
C ASN A 185 -7.51 -7.91 4.38
N ILE A 186 -7.40 -9.23 4.60
CA ILE A 186 -8.28 -9.97 5.51
C ILE A 186 -8.08 -9.61 6.99
N ARG A 187 -7.00 -8.88 7.33
CA ARG A 187 -6.68 -8.42 8.68
C ARG A 187 -7.03 -6.95 8.90
N LEU A 188 -7.68 -6.30 7.94
CA LEU A 188 -8.10 -4.90 8.07
C LEU A 188 -9.08 -4.75 9.23
N VAL A 189 -8.88 -3.73 10.08
CA VAL A 189 -9.79 -3.39 11.18
C VAL A 189 -10.37 -2.02 10.91
N ASN A 190 -11.65 -1.98 10.58
CA ASN A 190 -12.38 -0.75 10.29
C ASN A 190 -13.32 -0.42 11.47
N LYS A 191 -13.16 0.76 12.07
CA LYS A 191 -13.96 1.24 13.20
C LYS A 191 -15.44 1.35 12.87
N LEU A 192 -15.82 1.55 11.60
CA LEU A 192 -17.22 1.53 11.14
C LEU A 192 -17.89 0.15 11.34
N LEU A 193 -17.12 -0.91 11.57
CA LEU A 193 -17.60 -2.27 11.79
C LEU A 193 -17.46 -2.74 13.24
N ASN A 194 -17.30 -1.82 14.20
CA ASN A 194 -17.25 -2.13 15.64
C ASN A 194 -16.22 -3.23 16.00
N GLY A 195 -15.05 -3.22 15.34
CA GLY A 195 -13.96 -4.17 15.59
C GLY A 195 -14.00 -5.46 14.76
N GLU A 196 -14.97 -5.65 13.86
CA GLU A 196 -14.94 -6.76 12.90
C GLU A 196 -13.67 -6.68 12.05
N VAL A 197 -12.93 -7.79 12.00
CA VAL A 197 -11.72 -7.93 11.19
C VAL A 197 -12.12 -8.41 9.79
N GLY A 198 -11.76 -7.63 8.77
CA GLY A 198 -11.96 -8.03 7.38
C GLY A 198 -12.02 -6.85 6.40
N PRO A 199 -12.03 -7.16 5.09
CA PRO A 199 -11.92 -6.18 4.01
C PRO A 199 -13.27 -5.54 3.67
N LYS A 200 -13.99 -5.05 4.69
CA LYS A 200 -15.36 -4.55 4.56
C LYS A 200 -15.52 -3.16 5.15
N THR A 201 -16.61 -2.50 4.77
CA THR A 201 -17.04 -1.22 5.33
C THR A 201 -18.57 -1.13 5.33
N ILE A 202 -19.10 -0.05 5.92
CA ILE A 202 -20.51 0.30 5.87
C ILE A 202 -20.73 1.36 4.81
N HIS A 203 -21.66 1.11 3.88
CA HIS A 203 -22.16 2.14 2.99
C HIS A 203 -23.17 3.00 3.77
N VAL A 204 -22.68 4.12 4.33
CA VAL A 204 -23.37 4.99 5.30
C VAL A 204 -24.80 5.34 4.89
N PRO A 205 -25.12 5.72 3.64
CA PRO A 205 -26.50 6.05 3.25
C PRO A 205 -27.51 4.90 3.45
N THR A 206 -27.05 3.65 3.31
CA THR A 206 -27.91 2.46 3.36
C THR A 206 -27.74 1.62 4.62
N GLY A 207 -26.64 1.81 5.37
CA GLY A 207 -26.23 0.93 6.46
C GLY A 207 -25.73 -0.45 6.03
N GLU A 208 -25.67 -0.76 4.72
CA GLU A 208 -25.27 -2.08 4.22
C GLU A 208 -23.76 -2.32 4.42
N LYS A 209 -23.42 -3.51 4.89
CA LYS A 209 -22.04 -3.99 4.99
C LYS A 209 -21.58 -4.59 3.66
N LEU A 210 -20.55 -3.99 3.07
CA LEU A 210 -20.03 -4.35 1.75
C LEU A 210 -18.51 -4.57 1.78
N TYR A 211 -17.96 -5.23 0.76
CA TYR A 211 -16.53 -5.10 0.49
C TYR A 211 -16.19 -3.65 0.16
N VAL A 212 -15.00 -3.21 0.53
CA VAL A 212 -14.60 -1.79 0.37
C VAL A 212 -14.71 -1.33 -1.08
N PHE A 213 -14.26 -2.15 -2.04
CA PHE A 213 -14.40 -1.86 -3.47
C PHE A 213 -15.87 -1.64 -3.87
N ASP A 214 -16.77 -2.52 -3.45
CA ASP A 214 -18.19 -2.42 -3.82
C ASP A 214 -18.84 -1.17 -3.22
N ALA A 215 -18.52 -0.83 -1.96
CA ALA A 215 -18.99 0.41 -1.33
C ALA A 215 -18.46 1.66 -2.05
N ALA A 216 -17.17 1.66 -2.41
CA ALA A 216 -16.54 2.76 -3.13
C ALA A 216 -17.18 2.97 -4.51
N MET A 217 -17.47 1.89 -5.25
CA MET A 217 -18.16 2.00 -6.55
C MET A 217 -19.57 2.56 -6.39
N ARG A 218 -20.32 2.15 -5.35
CA ARG A 218 -21.64 2.74 -5.09
C ARG A 218 -21.60 4.24 -4.81
N TYR A 219 -20.65 4.71 -4.00
CA TYR A 219 -20.47 6.15 -3.78
C TYR A 219 -20.12 6.87 -5.08
N LYS A 220 -19.18 6.32 -5.85
CA LYS A 220 -18.74 6.89 -7.13
C LYS A 220 -19.86 6.97 -8.16
N ASP A 221 -20.67 5.92 -8.29
CA ASP A 221 -21.82 5.87 -9.20
C ASP A 221 -22.92 6.86 -8.79
N ALA A 222 -23.08 7.11 -7.49
CA ALA A 222 -23.98 8.14 -6.95
C ALA A 222 -23.40 9.57 -7.01
N GLY A 223 -22.17 9.75 -7.51
CA GLY A 223 -21.51 11.05 -7.59
C GLY A 223 -21.08 11.61 -6.24
N HIS A 224 -20.85 10.75 -5.24
CA HIS A 224 -20.42 11.14 -3.91
C HIS A 224 -18.90 11.01 -3.77
N ASP A 225 -18.27 12.08 -3.30
CA ASP A 225 -16.87 12.04 -2.87
C ASP A 225 -16.72 11.23 -1.59
N THR A 226 -15.53 10.63 -1.41
CA THR A 226 -15.20 9.90 -0.18
C THR A 226 -13.89 10.36 0.44
N ILE A 227 -13.78 10.20 1.75
CA ILE A 227 -12.54 10.38 2.51
C ILE A 227 -12.20 9.12 3.32
N VAL A 228 -10.99 9.09 3.87
CA VAL A 228 -10.56 8.10 4.86
C VAL A 228 -10.17 8.82 6.15
N LEU A 229 -10.62 8.32 7.30
CA LEU A 229 -10.10 8.70 8.61
C LEU A 229 -9.09 7.65 9.09
N ALA A 230 -7.99 8.08 9.71
CA ALA A 230 -6.97 7.18 10.22
C ALA A 230 -6.29 7.69 11.50
N GLY A 231 -5.67 6.76 12.22
CA GLY A 231 -4.83 7.07 13.38
C GLY A 231 -3.42 7.56 12.99
N ALA A 232 -2.46 7.26 13.85
CA ALA A 232 -1.05 7.55 13.66
C ALA A 232 -0.40 6.59 12.66
N GLU A 233 0.71 7.02 12.04
CA GLU A 233 1.55 6.20 11.15
C GLU A 233 0.80 5.58 9.96
N TYR A 234 -0.19 6.30 9.42
CA TYR A 234 -0.94 5.83 8.27
C TYR A 234 -0.03 5.64 7.04
N GLY A 235 -0.07 4.43 6.48
CA GLY A 235 0.74 4.03 5.33
C GLY A 235 2.15 3.53 5.66
N SER A 236 2.38 3.01 6.86
CA SER A 236 3.70 2.47 7.23
C SER A 236 4.11 1.23 6.41
N GLY A 237 5.41 0.96 6.34
CA GLY A 237 5.95 -0.26 5.72
C GLY A 237 6.43 -0.08 4.29
N SER A 238 6.06 -1.02 3.40
CA SER A 238 6.63 -1.11 2.05
C SER A 238 6.22 0.06 1.17
N SER A 239 7.17 0.60 0.38
CA SER A 239 6.84 1.55 -0.68
C SER A 239 6.06 0.86 -1.79
N ARG A 240 4.74 1.05 -1.81
CA ARG A 240 3.82 0.51 -2.82
C ARG A 240 3.02 1.66 -3.39
N ASP A 241 3.22 1.99 -4.67
CA ASP A 241 2.48 3.03 -5.38
C ASP A 241 0.97 2.73 -5.44
N TRP A 242 0.60 1.45 -5.54
CA TRP A 242 -0.78 0.97 -5.47
C TRP A 242 -1.50 1.30 -4.17
N ALA A 243 -0.77 1.58 -3.08
CA ALA A 243 -1.38 2.09 -1.85
C ALA A 243 -1.92 3.52 -2.00
N ALA A 244 -1.56 4.26 -3.07
CA ALA A 244 -2.17 5.55 -3.42
C ALA A 244 -3.03 5.48 -4.69
N LYS A 245 -2.58 4.75 -5.73
CA LYS A 245 -3.37 4.54 -6.96
C LYS A 245 -4.70 3.85 -6.68
N GLY A 246 -4.70 2.85 -5.78
CA GLY A 246 -5.89 2.14 -5.34
C GLY A 246 -6.95 3.08 -4.77
N PRO A 247 -6.68 3.79 -3.66
CA PRO A 247 -7.62 4.76 -3.09
C PRO A 247 -8.09 5.82 -4.10
N MET A 248 -7.21 6.31 -4.98
CA MET A 248 -7.58 7.25 -6.05
C MET A 248 -8.61 6.63 -7.02
N LEU A 249 -8.41 5.38 -7.46
CA LEU A 249 -9.36 4.68 -8.34
C LEU A 249 -10.71 4.37 -7.65
N LEU A 250 -10.66 4.15 -6.33
CA LEU A 250 -11.85 4.04 -5.47
C LEU A 250 -12.57 5.38 -5.26
N GLY A 251 -12.00 6.51 -5.69
CA GLY A 251 -12.63 7.82 -5.58
C GLY A 251 -12.38 8.54 -4.25
N VAL A 252 -11.38 8.11 -3.47
CA VAL A 252 -10.97 8.81 -2.25
C VAL A 252 -10.33 10.15 -2.63
N LYS A 253 -10.87 11.24 -2.09
CA LYS A 253 -10.40 12.61 -2.34
C LYS A 253 -9.41 13.10 -1.29
N ALA A 254 -9.59 12.67 -0.04
CA ALA A 254 -8.73 13.07 1.05
C ALA A 254 -8.55 11.95 2.07
N VAL A 255 -7.45 12.03 2.82
CA VAL A 255 -7.20 11.21 4.01
C VAL A 255 -6.93 12.15 5.17
N ILE A 256 -7.65 11.99 6.28
CA ILE A 256 -7.44 12.73 7.53
C ILE A 256 -6.85 11.76 8.54
N ALA A 257 -5.60 11.96 8.93
CA ALA A 257 -4.86 11.07 9.82
C ALA A 257 -4.21 11.82 10.98
N LYS A 258 -3.86 11.13 12.08
CA LYS A 258 -3.02 11.75 13.12
C LYS A 258 -1.61 12.02 12.60
N SER A 259 -1.07 11.06 11.84
CA SER A 259 0.21 11.21 11.16
C SER A 259 0.31 10.24 9.98
N PHE A 260 1.23 10.55 9.05
CA PHE A 260 1.52 9.71 7.89
C PHE A 260 2.96 9.22 7.93
N GLU A 261 3.19 8.03 7.39
CA GLU A 261 4.54 7.67 6.95
C GLU A 261 4.94 8.54 5.74
N ARG A 262 6.21 8.96 5.70
CA ARG A 262 6.75 9.95 4.77
C ARG A 262 6.54 9.57 3.30
N ILE A 263 6.89 8.36 2.90
CA ILE A 263 6.77 7.89 1.52
C ILE A 263 5.30 7.77 1.12
N HIS A 264 4.47 7.22 2.00
CA HIS A 264 3.05 7.08 1.70
C HIS A 264 2.36 8.43 1.51
N ARG A 265 2.64 9.43 2.36
CA ARG A 265 2.14 10.80 2.19
C ARG A 265 2.46 11.36 0.81
N SER A 266 3.72 11.27 0.38
CA SER A 266 4.13 11.74 -0.95
C SER A 266 3.42 10.99 -2.09
N ASN A 267 3.15 9.69 -1.93
CA ASN A 267 2.39 8.92 -2.92
C ASN A 267 0.93 9.39 -3.01
N LEU A 268 0.28 9.72 -1.89
CA LEU A 268 -1.09 10.28 -1.89
C LEU A 268 -1.13 11.58 -2.68
N VAL A 269 -0.22 12.51 -2.38
CA VAL A 269 -0.08 13.78 -3.12
C VAL A 269 0.17 13.53 -4.60
N GLY A 270 1.06 12.59 -4.93
CA GLY A 270 1.36 12.22 -6.31
C GLY A 270 0.14 11.71 -7.07
N MET A 271 -0.85 11.12 -6.40
CA MET A 271 -2.12 10.69 -6.99
C MET A 271 -3.25 11.72 -6.85
N GLY A 272 -2.93 12.93 -6.39
CA GLY A 272 -3.91 14.02 -6.22
C GLY A 272 -4.82 13.89 -5.01
N ILE A 273 -4.57 12.94 -4.10
CA ILE A 273 -5.33 12.80 -2.85
C ILE A 273 -4.79 13.80 -1.83
N ILE A 274 -5.67 14.51 -1.13
CA ILE A 274 -5.31 15.53 -0.14
C ILE A 274 -4.98 14.86 1.20
N PRO A 275 -3.72 14.86 1.67
CA PRO A 275 -3.39 14.40 3.02
C PRO A 275 -3.64 15.53 4.04
N LEU A 276 -4.41 15.24 5.08
CA LEU A 276 -4.70 16.15 6.19
C LEU A 276 -4.21 15.53 7.50
N CYS A 277 -3.54 16.31 8.33
CA CYS A 277 -3.22 15.94 9.70
C CYS A 277 -4.14 16.66 10.69
N PHE A 278 -4.69 15.93 11.65
CA PHE A 278 -5.28 16.55 12.85
C PHE A 278 -4.24 17.44 13.56
N LYS A 279 -4.69 18.43 14.35
CA LYS A 279 -3.76 19.21 15.19
C LYS A 279 -3.19 18.32 16.31
N SER A 280 -2.08 18.77 16.88
CA SER A 280 -1.42 18.03 17.97
C SER A 280 -2.40 17.79 19.12
N GLY A 281 -2.52 16.53 19.55
CA GLY A 281 -3.44 16.11 20.62
C GLY A 281 -4.88 15.83 20.15
N GLU A 282 -5.20 16.04 18.88
CA GLU A 282 -6.51 15.74 18.31
C GLU A 282 -6.48 14.48 17.43
N ASP A 283 -7.60 13.76 17.41
CA ASP A 283 -7.92 12.69 16.47
C ASP A 283 -9.43 12.51 16.31
N ALA A 284 -9.82 11.50 15.53
CA ALA A 284 -11.23 11.19 15.33
C ALA A 284 -11.98 10.87 16.65
N ASP A 285 -11.34 10.20 17.60
CA ASP A 285 -11.98 9.80 18.85
C ASP A 285 -12.10 11.00 19.80
N THR A 286 -11.04 11.82 19.95
CA THR A 286 -11.07 13.02 20.81
C THR A 286 -12.04 14.08 20.30
N LEU A 287 -12.16 14.19 18.98
CA LEU A 287 -13.13 15.08 18.34
C LEU A 287 -14.52 14.45 18.27
N GLY A 288 -14.72 13.19 18.65
CA GLY A 288 -16.00 12.48 18.58
C GLY A 288 -16.56 12.37 17.15
N LEU A 289 -15.69 12.12 16.17
CA LEU A 289 -16.03 11.83 14.78
C LEU A 289 -16.33 10.34 14.64
N THR A 290 -17.56 10.01 14.25
CA THR A 290 -17.99 8.62 14.12
C THR A 290 -17.64 8.02 12.76
N GLY A 291 -17.44 8.87 11.74
CA GLY A 291 -17.34 8.47 10.34
C GLY A 291 -18.71 8.33 9.65
N HIS A 292 -19.82 8.56 10.35
CA HIS A 292 -21.15 8.59 9.73
C HIS A 292 -21.56 9.99 9.27
N GLU A 293 -20.77 11.01 9.65
CA GLU A 293 -20.91 12.37 9.18
C GLU A 293 -20.50 12.50 7.70
N ARG A 294 -20.94 13.59 7.06
CA ARG A 294 -20.37 14.05 5.79
C ARG A 294 -19.37 15.16 6.05
N TYR A 295 -18.27 15.17 5.31
CA TYR A 295 -17.11 16.04 5.54
C TYR A 295 -16.91 17.03 4.39
N THR A 296 -16.76 18.30 4.74
CA THR A 296 -16.37 19.37 3.81
C THR A 296 -15.03 19.94 4.24
N ILE A 297 -14.07 19.98 3.31
CA ILE A 297 -12.74 20.53 3.53
C ILE A 297 -12.68 21.90 2.88
N ASP A 298 -12.50 22.94 3.68
CA ASP A 298 -12.37 24.32 3.22
C ASP A 298 -10.95 24.60 2.72
N LEU A 299 -10.66 24.09 1.52
CA LEU A 299 -9.42 24.34 0.80
C LEU A 299 -9.67 25.39 -0.30
N PRO A 300 -8.81 26.42 -0.43
CA PRO A 300 -8.94 27.41 -1.50
C PRO A 300 -9.02 26.78 -2.89
N ARG A 301 -9.85 27.36 -3.77
CA ARG A 301 -10.04 26.84 -5.14
C ARG A 301 -8.90 27.22 -6.09
N LYS A 302 -8.17 28.30 -5.80
CA LYS A 302 -7.01 28.71 -6.61
C LYS A 302 -5.75 28.16 -5.97
N ILE A 303 -4.92 27.50 -6.77
CA ILE A 303 -3.67 26.92 -6.28
C ILE A 303 -2.74 27.97 -5.66
N ASP A 304 -2.72 29.19 -6.22
CA ASP A 304 -1.87 30.30 -5.75
C ASP A 304 -2.29 30.85 -4.37
N GLU A 305 -3.43 30.42 -3.84
CA GLU A 305 -3.91 30.73 -2.50
C GLU A 305 -3.56 29.63 -1.49
N ILE A 306 -3.09 28.46 -1.96
CA ILE A 306 -2.67 27.34 -1.11
C ILE A 306 -1.17 27.49 -0.80
N ARG A 307 -0.80 27.33 0.47
CA ARG A 307 0.61 27.30 0.92
C ARG A 307 0.98 25.94 1.49
N PRO A 308 2.25 25.50 1.35
CA PRO A 308 2.71 24.28 1.99
C PRO A 308 2.47 24.29 3.50
N GLY A 309 1.93 23.20 4.04
CA GLY A 309 1.68 23.04 5.47
C GLY A 309 0.65 23.99 6.07
N GLN A 310 -0.22 24.62 5.27
CA GLN A 310 -1.24 25.53 5.81
C GLN A 310 -2.31 24.78 6.61
N ASP A 311 -2.96 25.50 7.52
CA ASP A 311 -4.13 24.98 8.21
C ASP A 311 -5.40 25.23 7.38
N VAL A 312 -6.31 24.27 7.40
CA VAL A 312 -7.63 24.32 6.75
C VAL A 312 -8.71 23.92 7.74
N THR A 313 -9.92 24.43 7.54
CA THR A 313 -11.07 24.03 8.35
C THR A 313 -11.77 22.83 7.72
N VAL A 314 -12.09 21.83 8.53
CA VAL A 314 -12.95 20.71 8.15
C VAL A 314 -14.26 20.85 8.92
N THR A 315 -15.37 20.82 8.20
CA THR A 315 -16.72 20.88 8.77
C THR A 315 -17.48 19.60 8.48
N THR A 316 -18.31 19.19 9.43
CA THR A 316 -19.24 18.07 9.26
C THR A 316 -20.67 18.57 9.10
N ASP A 317 -21.51 17.76 8.49
CA ASP A 317 -22.93 18.08 8.32
C ASP A 317 -23.76 18.10 9.63
N ASN A 318 -23.21 17.57 10.72
CA ASN A 318 -23.76 17.73 12.07
C ASN A 318 -23.31 19.03 12.78
N GLY A 319 -22.59 19.92 12.09
CA GLY A 319 -22.19 21.24 12.60
C GLY A 319 -20.87 21.27 13.37
N LYS A 320 -20.15 20.14 13.48
CA LYS A 320 -18.82 20.11 14.08
C LYS A 320 -17.80 20.74 13.12
N SER A 321 -16.87 21.50 13.67
CA SER A 321 -15.80 22.17 12.92
C SER A 321 -14.48 21.99 13.65
N PHE A 322 -13.43 21.65 12.93
CA PHE A 322 -12.09 21.45 13.47
C PHE A 322 -11.02 21.83 12.45
N THR A 323 -9.81 22.08 12.92
CA THR A 323 -8.69 22.49 12.07
C THR A 323 -7.84 21.28 11.72
N CYS A 324 -7.37 21.20 10.49
CA CYS A 324 -6.37 20.24 10.05
C CYS A 324 -5.22 20.96 9.34
N THR A 325 -4.01 20.43 9.45
CA THR A 325 -2.88 20.88 8.63
C THR A 325 -2.91 20.11 7.31
N VAL A 326 -2.99 20.81 6.17
CA VAL A 326 -2.85 20.15 4.85
C VAL A 326 -1.39 19.85 4.57
N ARG A 327 -1.12 18.58 4.29
CA ARG A 327 0.23 18.02 4.21
C ARG A 327 0.78 17.97 2.79
N PHE A 328 0.62 19.09 2.08
CA PHE A 328 1.50 19.45 0.97
C PHE A 328 2.72 20.12 1.59
N ASP A 329 3.88 19.46 1.51
CA ASP A 329 5.07 19.89 2.25
C ASP A 329 5.98 20.79 1.40
N THR A 330 5.74 20.90 0.07
CA THR A 330 6.55 21.71 -0.86
C THR A 330 5.72 22.33 -1.98
N GLU A 331 6.26 23.36 -2.64
CA GLU A 331 5.66 23.95 -3.85
C GLU A 331 5.53 22.96 -5.03
N VAL A 332 6.47 22.02 -5.14
CA VAL A 332 6.43 20.97 -6.17
C VAL A 332 5.23 20.04 -5.96
N GLU A 333 4.92 19.75 -4.71
CA GLU A 333 3.74 18.96 -4.35
C GLU A 333 2.43 19.69 -4.65
N LEU A 334 2.38 21.01 -4.45
CA LEU A 334 1.26 21.84 -4.90
C LEU A 334 1.14 21.84 -6.42
N ALA A 335 2.25 21.88 -7.15
CA ALA A 335 2.23 21.76 -8.61
C ALA A 335 1.67 20.39 -9.06
N TYR A 336 2.00 19.29 -8.38
CA TYR A 336 1.40 17.99 -8.65
C TYR A 336 -0.11 18.01 -8.39
N PHE A 337 -0.54 18.52 -7.24
CA PHE A 337 -1.96 18.62 -6.90
C PHE A 337 -2.77 19.43 -7.92
N ASN A 338 -2.24 20.60 -8.33
CA ASN A 338 -2.84 21.45 -9.37
C ASN A 338 -3.03 20.74 -10.72
N ASN A 339 -2.16 19.78 -11.00
CA ASN A 339 -2.17 18.98 -12.22
C ASN A 339 -3.07 17.74 -12.13
N GLY A 340 -3.70 17.49 -10.98
CA GLY A 340 -4.44 16.25 -10.71
C GLY A 340 -3.53 15.04 -10.43
N GLY A 341 -2.25 15.28 -10.14
CA GLY A 341 -1.25 14.27 -9.83
C GLY A 341 0.09 14.46 -10.57
N ILE A 342 1.08 13.67 -10.17
CA ILE A 342 2.44 13.67 -10.73
C ILE A 342 2.47 13.17 -12.18
N LEU A 343 1.65 12.15 -12.52
CA LEU A 343 1.68 11.58 -13.87
C LEU A 343 1.18 12.58 -14.93
N PRO A 344 0.03 13.25 -14.75
CA PRO A 344 -0.38 14.32 -15.66
C PRO A 344 0.61 15.50 -15.71
N TYR A 345 1.21 15.87 -14.57
CA TYR A 345 2.23 16.93 -14.51
C TYR A 345 3.43 16.62 -15.40
N VAL A 346 3.98 15.41 -15.29
CA VAL A 346 5.14 14.98 -16.10
C VAL A 346 4.79 14.99 -17.59
N ILE A 347 3.63 14.45 -17.98
CA ILE A 347 3.21 14.42 -19.39
C ILE A 347 3.06 15.85 -19.96
N ARG A 348 2.40 16.76 -19.25
CA ARG A 348 2.26 18.16 -19.71
C ARG A 348 3.61 18.83 -19.90
N ASN A 349 4.57 18.56 -19.01
CA ASN A 349 5.91 19.13 -19.12
C ASN A 349 6.72 18.52 -20.26
N LEU A 350 6.64 17.21 -20.48
CA LEU A 350 7.34 16.55 -21.60
C LEU A 350 6.86 17.03 -22.97
N ILE A 351 5.58 17.37 -23.10
CA ILE A 351 5.00 17.88 -24.37
C ILE A 351 5.32 19.36 -24.61
N ARG A 352 5.57 20.13 -23.55
CA ARG A 352 5.94 21.55 -23.62
C ARG A 352 7.43 21.79 -23.88
N GLN A 353 8.26 20.73 -23.77
CA GLN A 353 9.65 20.71 -24.22
C GLN A 353 9.70 20.45 -25.72
#